data_AF-A0A182HNM0-F1
#
_entry.id   AF-A0A182HNM0-F1
#
_cell.length_a   1.000
_cell.length_b   1.000
_cell.length_c   1.000
_cell.angle_alpha   90.00
_cell.angle_beta   90.00
_cell.angle_gamma   90.00
#
_symmetry.space_group_name_H-M   'P 1'
#
loop_
_entity.id
_entity.type
_entity.pdbx_description
1 polymer ?
#
loop_
_entity_poly.entity_id
_entity_poly.type
_entity_poly.pdbx_seq_one_letter_code
_entity_poly.pdbx_strand_id
1 'polypeptide(L)'
;MRGPVSHTLGIAATKRPPWGTQRTAVFDALGDDFLQSSVGTVQRLLNETDLELVVYSGQLDLIACLPGTRGWMDRLFAHSPAREPFTTEPSGIIEGYRSRYSDRFTHYTVLRAGHMVPADNPSAMLHILHRHVVADR
;
A
#
# COMPACT_ATOMS: atom_id res chain seq x y z
N MET A 1 -13.65 -18.33 -12.48
CA MET A 1 -15.04 -17.88 -12.26
C MET A 1 -15.88 -18.21 -13.49
N ARG A 2 -16.85 -19.12 -13.38
CA ARG A 2 -17.81 -19.46 -14.46
C ARG A 2 -19.24 -19.66 -13.90
N GLY A 3 -19.54 -19.04 -12.75
CA GLY A 3 -20.80 -19.24 -12.01
C GLY A 3 -21.72 -18.01 -12.04
N PRO A 4 -22.74 -17.96 -11.17
CA PRO A 4 -23.69 -16.84 -11.09
C PRO A 4 -23.00 -15.47 -11.05
N VAL A 5 -21.89 -15.36 -10.32
CA VAL A 5 -21.07 -14.15 -10.23
C VAL A 5 -20.63 -13.62 -11.60
N SER A 6 -20.19 -14.48 -12.53
CA SER A 6 -19.77 -14.03 -13.86
C SER A 6 -20.94 -13.56 -14.74
N HIS A 7 -22.15 -14.06 -14.51
CA HIS A 7 -23.34 -13.57 -15.19
C HIS A 7 -23.79 -12.24 -14.63
N THR A 8 -23.83 -12.11 -13.30
CA THR A 8 -24.18 -10.86 -12.61
C THR A 8 -23.24 -9.72 -13.00
N LEU A 9 -21.94 -9.98 -13.12
CA LEU A 9 -20.94 -8.99 -13.54
C LEU A 9 -20.92 -8.75 -15.07
N GLY A 10 -21.78 -9.40 -15.86
CA GLY A 10 -21.85 -9.23 -17.32
C GLY A 10 -20.67 -9.80 -18.11
N ILE A 11 -19.74 -10.50 -17.45
CA ILE A 11 -18.50 -11.01 -18.07
C ILE A 11 -18.65 -12.40 -18.68
N ALA A 12 -19.71 -13.13 -18.34
CA ALA A 12 -19.95 -14.49 -18.84
C ALA A 12 -20.12 -14.56 -20.37
N ALA A 13 -20.65 -13.51 -20.99
CA ALA A 13 -20.82 -13.44 -22.46
C ALA A 13 -19.53 -13.13 -23.21
N THR A 14 -18.49 -12.68 -22.51
CA THR A 14 -17.20 -12.38 -23.12
C THR A 14 -16.45 -13.69 -23.35
N LYS A 15 -15.96 -13.95 -24.57
CA LYS A 15 -15.12 -15.14 -24.89
C LYS A 15 -13.72 -15.07 -24.23
N ARG A 16 -13.64 -14.56 -23.00
CA ARG A 16 -12.39 -14.34 -22.28
C ARG A 16 -11.91 -15.63 -21.64
N PRO A 17 -10.59 -15.80 -21.48
CA PRO A 17 -10.04 -16.89 -20.70
C PRO A 17 -10.60 -16.90 -19.26
N PRO A 18 -10.69 -18.07 -18.60
CA PRO A 18 -11.07 -18.12 -17.20
C PRO A 18 -10.19 -17.20 -16.33
N TRP A 19 -10.81 -16.56 -15.34
CA TRP A 19 -10.11 -15.73 -14.36
C TRP A 19 -8.85 -16.43 -13.80
N GLY A 20 -7.71 -15.72 -13.84
CA GLY A 20 -6.43 -16.18 -13.32
C GLY A 20 -5.56 -16.99 -14.28
N THR A 21 -6.07 -17.37 -15.47
CA THR A 21 -5.32 -18.24 -16.40
C THR A 21 -4.04 -17.62 -16.96
N GLN A 22 -3.97 -16.30 -17.07
CA GLN A 22 -2.78 -15.61 -17.60
C GLN A 22 -1.75 -15.25 -16.51
N ARG A 23 -2.00 -15.56 -15.23
CA ARG A 23 -1.19 -15.06 -14.11
C ARG A 23 0.29 -15.43 -14.22
N THR A 24 0.60 -16.67 -14.59
CA THR A 24 1.97 -17.18 -14.64
C THR A 24 2.71 -16.59 -15.83
N ALA A 25 2.08 -16.56 -17.02
CA ALA A 25 2.69 -15.95 -18.20
C ALA A 25 3.02 -14.47 -18.00
N VAL A 26 2.16 -13.71 -17.31
CA VAL A 26 2.44 -12.31 -16.97
C VAL A 26 3.57 -12.19 -15.95
N PHE A 27 3.58 -13.04 -14.91
CA PHE A 27 4.64 -13.06 -13.91
C PHE A 27 6.01 -13.35 -14.56
N ASP A 28 6.09 -14.37 -15.42
CA ASP A 28 7.32 -14.77 -16.09
C ASP A 28 7.82 -13.67 -17.05
N ALA A 29 6.90 -13.03 -17.78
CA ALA A 29 7.23 -11.95 -18.71
C ALA A 29 7.79 -10.68 -18.04
N LEU A 30 7.50 -10.47 -16.75
CA LEU A 30 7.98 -9.34 -15.94
C LEU A 30 9.15 -9.74 -15.02
N GLY A 31 9.74 -10.92 -15.21
CA GLY A 31 10.81 -11.44 -14.35
C GLY A 31 12.03 -10.51 -14.24
N ASP A 32 12.41 -9.86 -15.34
CA ASP A 32 13.58 -8.96 -15.37
C ASP A 32 13.37 -7.66 -14.57
N ASP A 33 12.11 -7.24 -14.37
CA ASP A 33 11.75 -6.07 -13.55
C ASP A 33 11.71 -6.42 -12.05
N PHE A 34 11.74 -7.71 -11.69
CA PHE A 34 11.61 -8.14 -10.30
C PHE A 34 12.80 -7.64 -9.46
N LEU A 35 12.49 -7.01 -8.32
CA LEU A 35 13.45 -6.42 -7.37
C LEU A 35 14.32 -5.28 -7.92
N GLN A 36 13.98 -4.72 -9.08
CA GLN A 36 14.56 -3.46 -9.54
C GLN A 36 14.10 -2.30 -8.64
N SER A 37 14.98 -1.31 -8.45
CA SER A 37 14.70 -0.18 -7.57
C SER A 37 13.73 0.82 -8.21
N SER A 38 12.62 1.10 -7.52
CA SER A 38 11.68 2.17 -7.89
C SER A 38 11.96 3.51 -7.19
N VAL A 39 13.08 3.63 -6.45
CA VAL A 39 13.40 4.86 -5.69
C VAL A 39 13.54 6.07 -6.62
N GLY A 40 14.12 5.89 -7.81
CA GLY A 40 14.21 6.95 -8.82
C GLY A 40 12.84 7.47 -9.26
N THR A 41 11.84 6.59 -9.41
CA THR A 41 10.46 6.99 -9.71
C THR A 41 9.86 7.80 -8.56
N VAL A 42 10.07 7.38 -7.30
CA VAL A 42 9.60 8.12 -6.12
C VAL A 42 10.22 9.52 -6.07
N GLN A 43 11.53 9.65 -6.35
CA GLN A 43 12.21 10.94 -6.42
C GLN A 43 11.61 11.85 -7.49
N ARG A 44 11.32 11.32 -8.68
CA ARG A 44 10.69 12.10 -9.75
C ARG A 44 9.29 12.55 -9.38
N LEU A 45 8.47 11.69 -8.76
CA LEU A 45 7.15 12.07 -8.26
C LEU A 45 7.24 13.21 -7.23
N LEU A 46 8.22 13.15 -6.32
CA LEU A 46 8.43 14.20 -5.33
C LEU A 46 8.92 15.52 -5.96
N ASN A 47 9.83 15.46 -6.92
CA ASN A 47 10.51 16.66 -7.45
C ASN A 47 9.79 17.31 -8.64
N GLU A 48 9.08 16.52 -9.43
CA GLU A 48 8.48 16.96 -10.71
C GLU A 48 6.96 17.13 -10.62
N THR A 49 6.33 16.80 -9.50
CA THR A 49 4.87 16.88 -9.31
C THR A 49 4.49 17.35 -7.91
N ASP A 50 3.22 17.74 -7.74
CA ASP A 50 2.63 18.13 -6.46
C ASP A 50 1.89 16.98 -5.75
N LEU A 51 2.06 15.73 -6.22
CA LEU A 51 1.38 14.58 -5.64
C LEU A 51 1.81 14.35 -4.19
N GLU A 52 0.84 13.99 -3.34
CA GLU A 52 1.11 13.41 -2.03
C GLU A 52 1.42 11.92 -2.17
N LEU A 53 2.48 11.46 -1.52
CA LEU A 53 2.90 10.08 -1.47
C LEU A 53 2.67 9.50 -0.07
N VAL A 54 1.79 8.52 0.01
CA VAL A 54 1.49 7.79 1.24
C VAL A 54 1.93 6.35 1.05
N VAL A 55 2.86 5.91 1.89
CA VAL A 55 3.34 4.52 1.95
C VAL A 55 2.81 3.90 3.23
N TYR A 56 2.32 2.67 3.18
CA TYR A 56 1.94 1.93 4.39
C TYR A 56 2.56 0.54 4.40
N SER A 57 2.80 0.02 5.60
CA SER A 57 3.37 -1.31 5.82
C SER A 57 2.69 -2.00 6.98
N GLY A 58 2.32 -3.27 6.79
CA GLY A 58 1.93 -4.14 7.88
C GLY A 58 3.15 -4.54 8.71
N GLN A 59 3.06 -4.43 10.03
CA GLN A 59 4.16 -4.76 10.94
C GLN A 59 4.62 -6.23 10.80
N LEU A 60 3.71 -7.13 10.42
CA LEU A 60 3.93 -8.58 10.37
C LEU A 60 4.26 -9.08 8.95
N ASP A 61 4.45 -8.20 7.97
CA ASP A 61 4.85 -8.60 6.62
C ASP A 61 6.35 -8.97 6.56
N LEU A 62 6.63 -10.14 5.99
CA LEU A 62 7.99 -10.63 5.75
C LEU A 62 8.50 -10.25 4.35
N ILE A 63 7.62 -10.23 3.33
CA ILE A 63 8.04 -10.07 1.93
C ILE A 63 8.39 -8.60 1.65
N ALA A 64 7.48 -7.67 1.98
CA ALA A 64 7.74 -6.23 1.92
C ALA A 64 7.95 -5.68 3.34
N CYS A 65 8.97 -6.20 4.02
CA CYS A 65 9.12 -6.01 5.46
C CYS A 65 9.33 -4.54 5.88
N LEU A 66 8.84 -4.22 7.08
CA LEU A 66 8.95 -2.89 7.66
C LEU A 66 10.40 -2.36 7.75
N PRO A 67 11.42 -3.15 8.18
CA PRO A 67 12.80 -2.67 8.22
C PRO A 67 13.34 -2.31 6.83
N GLY A 68 13.05 -3.12 5.81
CA GLY A 68 13.47 -2.85 4.43
C GLY A 68 12.81 -1.59 3.88
N THR A 69 11.50 -1.45 4.11
CA THR A 69 10.72 -0.27 3.71
C THR A 69 11.26 1.00 4.36
N ARG A 70 11.45 1.03 5.68
CA ARG A 70 12.04 2.19 6.36
C ARG A 70 13.46 2.46 5.90
N GLY A 71 14.26 1.42 5.69
CA GLY A 71 15.65 1.57 5.28
C GLY A 71 15.84 2.34 3.97
N TRP A 72 15.00 2.13 2.95
CA TRP A 72 15.12 2.91 1.71
C TRP A 72 14.59 4.34 1.87
N MET A 73 13.52 4.55 2.64
CA MET A 73 12.97 5.89 2.90
C MET A 73 13.95 6.74 3.72
N ASP A 74 14.53 6.18 4.78
CA ASP A 74 15.51 6.86 5.62
C ASP A 74 16.75 7.28 4.80
N ARG A 75 17.19 6.43 3.86
CA ARG A 75 18.27 6.79 2.91
C ARG A 75 17.85 7.88 1.93
N LEU A 76 16.63 7.82 1.41
CA LEU A 76 16.13 8.82 0.45
C LEU A 76 16.06 10.21 1.08
N PHE A 77 15.61 10.31 2.33
CA PHE A 77 15.40 11.59 3.02
C PHE A 77 16.53 11.98 3.97
N ALA A 78 17.57 11.15 4.10
CA ALA A 78 18.71 11.35 4.99
C ALA A 78 18.34 11.58 6.48
N HIS A 79 17.19 11.07 6.93
CA HIS A 79 16.76 11.11 8.32
C HIS A 79 15.70 10.02 8.61
N SER A 80 15.52 9.71 9.89
CA SER A 80 14.48 8.80 10.39
C SER A 80 13.50 9.58 11.26
N PRO A 81 12.31 9.95 10.76
CA PRO A 81 11.36 10.74 11.52
C PRO A 81 10.79 9.98 12.71
N ALA A 82 10.28 10.74 13.69
CA ALA A 82 9.56 10.20 14.84
C ALA A 82 8.29 9.46 14.40
N ARG A 83 7.85 8.53 15.25
CA ARG A 83 6.66 7.69 15.03
C ARG A 83 5.55 8.19 15.94
N GLU A 84 4.54 8.81 15.35
CA GLU A 84 3.38 9.35 16.05
C GLU A 84 2.27 8.28 16.07
N PRO A 85 1.80 7.82 17.23
CA PRO A 85 0.74 6.83 17.27
C PRO A 85 -0.57 7.41 16.72
N PHE A 86 -1.36 6.59 16.03
CA PHE A 86 -2.73 6.94 15.68
C PHE A 86 -3.71 5.87 16.17
N THR A 87 -4.91 6.32 16.49
CA THR A 87 -6.02 5.50 16.96
C THR A 87 -7.19 5.63 16.00
N THR A 88 -8.11 4.66 16.05
CA THR A 88 -9.38 4.74 15.30
C THR A 88 -10.56 4.60 16.22
N GLU A 89 -11.57 5.44 16.02
CA GLU A 89 -12.86 5.33 16.69
C GLU A 89 -13.63 4.10 16.19
N PRO A 90 -14.43 3.44 17.04
CA PRO A 90 -14.71 3.74 18.45
C PRO A 90 -13.71 3.09 19.43
N SER A 91 -12.66 2.42 18.93
CA SER A 91 -11.83 1.54 19.76
C SER A 91 -10.89 2.28 20.71
N GLY A 92 -10.40 3.46 20.32
CA GLY A 92 -9.33 4.17 21.03
C GLY A 92 -7.99 3.41 21.07
N ILE A 93 -7.88 2.27 20.37
CA ILE A 93 -6.67 1.44 20.35
C ILE A 93 -5.66 2.04 19.38
N ILE A 94 -4.37 1.95 19.72
CA ILE A 94 -3.29 2.29 18.79
C ILE A 94 -3.32 1.28 17.63
N GLU A 95 -3.71 1.78 16.46
CA GLU A 95 -3.77 1.02 15.21
C GLU A 95 -2.44 1.03 14.48
N GLY A 96 -1.61 2.03 14.74
CA GLY A 96 -0.36 2.19 14.03
C GLY A 96 0.41 3.42 14.43
N TYR A 97 1.42 3.70 13.62
CA TYR A 97 2.25 4.89 13.75
C TYR A 97 2.39 5.59 12.41
N ARG A 98 2.23 6.91 12.41
CA ARG A 98 2.51 7.82 11.30
C ARG A 98 3.93 8.36 11.45
N SER A 99 4.68 8.42 10.35
CA SER A 99 5.99 9.05 10.29
C SER A 99 6.03 9.96 9.06
N ARG A 100 6.23 11.26 9.26
CA ARG A 100 6.25 12.26 8.17
C ARG A 100 7.71 12.53 7.78
N TYR A 101 8.07 12.19 6.55
CA TYR A 101 9.43 12.41 6.01
C TYR A 101 9.56 13.76 5.31
N SER A 102 8.46 14.28 4.75
CA SER A 102 8.38 15.62 4.17
C SER A 102 6.94 16.10 4.17
N ASP A 103 6.69 17.29 3.62
CA ASP A 103 5.34 17.82 3.60
C ASP A 103 4.34 17.00 2.78
N ARG A 104 4.84 16.24 1.81
CA ARG A 104 4.07 15.42 0.87
C ARG A 104 4.46 13.94 0.91
N PHE A 105 5.22 13.48 1.90
CA PHE A 105 5.58 12.07 2.03
C PHE A 105 5.33 11.57 3.45
N THR A 106 4.39 10.64 3.58
CA THR A 106 3.98 10.07 4.87
C THR A 106 4.07 8.55 4.83
N HIS A 107 4.66 7.96 5.87
CA HIS A 107 4.67 6.51 6.08
C HIS A 107 3.74 6.12 7.24
N TYR A 108 2.98 5.04 7.05
CA TYR A 108 2.17 4.40 8.07
C TYR A 108 2.71 3.00 8.38
N THR A 109 3.05 2.74 9.64
CA THR A 109 3.18 1.37 10.14
C THR A 109 1.86 0.95 10.74
N VAL A 110 1.24 -0.12 10.24
CA VAL A 110 -0.02 -0.65 10.77
C VAL A 110 0.26 -1.88 11.64
N LEU A 111 -0.19 -1.81 12.89
CA LEU A 111 -0.05 -2.90 13.85
C LEU A 111 -1.08 -3.99 13.56
N ARG A 112 -0.76 -5.22 13.98
CA ARG A 112 -1.64 -6.40 13.81
C ARG A 112 -2.01 -6.70 12.35
N ALA A 113 -1.15 -6.30 11.40
CA ALA A 113 -1.37 -6.50 9.98
C ALA A 113 -0.11 -7.05 9.29
N GLY A 114 -0.31 -7.96 8.34
CA GLY A 114 0.71 -8.51 7.45
C GLY A 114 0.68 -7.83 6.08
N HIS A 115 0.95 -8.60 5.02
CA HIS A 115 1.06 -8.10 3.65
C HIS A 115 -0.23 -7.44 3.15
N MET A 116 -1.39 -7.97 3.54
CA MET A 116 -2.71 -7.51 3.10
C MET A 116 -3.36 -6.64 4.18
N VAL A 117 -2.77 -5.48 4.46
CA VAL A 117 -3.22 -4.55 5.52
C VAL A 117 -4.74 -4.31 5.55
N PRO A 118 -5.44 -4.05 4.43
CA PRO A 118 -6.90 -3.83 4.48
C PRO A 118 -7.70 -5.06 4.92
N ALA A 119 -7.19 -6.27 4.71
CA ALA A 119 -7.83 -7.51 5.13
C ALA A 119 -7.58 -7.78 6.63
N ASP A 120 -6.37 -7.51 7.11
CA ASP A 120 -5.98 -7.77 8.50
C ASP A 120 -6.44 -6.66 9.46
N ASN A 121 -6.39 -5.40 9.01
CA ASN A 121 -6.74 -4.21 9.78
C ASN A 121 -7.51 -3.18 8.93
N PRO A 122 -8.80 -3.44 8.67
CA PRO A 122 -9.66 -2.56 7.86
C PRO A 122 -9.86 -1.18 8.51
N SER A 123 -9.91 -1.10 9.84
CA SER A 123 -10.08 0.16 10.57
C SER A 123 -8.91 1.12 10.33
N ALA A 124 -7.68 0.63 10.42
CA ALA A 124 -6.49 1.41 10.13
C ALA A 124 -6.46 1.89 8.67
N MET A 125 -6.80 1.01 7.72
CA MET A 125 -6.83 1.39 6.30
C MET A 125 -7.89 2.44 6.03
N LEU A 126 -9.10 2.29 6.59
CA LEU A 126 -10.18 3.26 6.44
C LEU A 126 -9.78 4.63 7.01
N HIS A 127 -9.09 4.66 8.16
CA HIS A 127 -8.53 5.89 8.73
C HIS A 127 -7.51 6.55 7.78
N ILE A 128 -6.58 5.78 7.22
CA ILE A 128 -5.58 6.29 6.25
C ILE A 128 -6.29 6.87 5.00
N LEU A 129 -7.30 6.18 4.47
CA LEU A 129 -8.08 6.67 3.32
C LEU A 129 -8.83 7.95 3.64
N HIS A 130 -9.52 8.02 4.79
CA HIS A 130 -10.19 9.25 5.20
C HIS A 130 -9.21 10.41 5.38
N ARG A 131 -8.01 10.13 5.89
CA ARG A 131 -7.01 11.18 6.11
C ARG A 131 -6.49 11.82 4.82
N HIS A 132 -6.42 11.07 3.73
CA HIS A 132 -5.69 11.48 2.51
C HIS A 132 -6.55 11.57 1.24
N VAL A 133 -7.68 10.87 1.18
CA VAL A 133 -8.49 10.76 -0.05
C VAL A 133 -9.85 11.40 0.11
N VAL A 134 -10.49 11.19 1.26
CA VAL A 134 -11.80 11.77 1.53
C VAL A 134 -11.57 13.11 2.22
N ALA A 135 -11.72 14.22 1.48
CA ALA A 135 -11.67 15.55 2.10
C ALA A 135 -12.63 15.59 3.30
N ASP A 136 -12.18 16.12 4.43
CA ASP A 136 -13.06 16.57 5.50
C ASP A 136 -14.09 17.52 4.86
N ARG A 137 -15.32 17.02 4.69
CA ARG A 137 -16.50 17.85 4.41
C ARG A 137 -17.15 18.21 5.72
#